data_AF-A0A7H8QEI5-F1
#
_entry.id   AF-A0A7H8QEI5-F1
#
_cell.length_a   1.000
_cell.length_b   1.000
_cell.length_c   1.000
_cell.angle_alpha   90.00
_cell.angle_beta   90.00
_cell.angle_gamma   90.00
#
_symmetry.space_group_name_H-M   'P 1'
#
loop_
_entity.id
_entity.type
_entity.pdbx_description
1 polymer ?
#
loop_
_entity_poly.entity_id
_entity_poly.type
_entity_poly.pdbx_seq_one_letter_code
_entity_poly.pdbx_strand_id
1 'polypeptide(L)' 'MKILRIVIGLIVIGISVYGLTTKDYTYSAFSTLFMGFFFALFGIEELRNNRKKGLGYFFLAVAAFILIMALFSF' A
#
# COMPACT_ATOMS: atom_id res chain seq x y z
N MET A 1 -7.26 -1.35 13.05
CA MET A 1 -6.75 -1.61 11.69
C MET A 1 -7.74 -1.24 10.59
N LYS A 2 -9.04 -1.56 10.69
CA LYS A 2 -10.05 -1.24 9.65
C LYS A 2 -10.10 0.24 9.20
N ILE A 3 -10.21 1.20 10.13
CA ILE A 3 -10.32 2.63 9.78
C ILE A 3 -9.05 3.16 9.10
N LEU A 4 -7.86 2.83 9.63
CA LEU A 4 -6.59 3.24 9.03
C LEU A 4 -6.44 2.71 7.60
N ARG A 5 -6.89 1.48 7.35
CA ARG A 5 -6.90 0.88 6.01
C ARG A 5 -7.81 1.61 5.03
N ILE A 6 -8.99 2.00 5.48
CA ILE A 6 -9.96 2.75 4.66
C ILE A 6 -9.41 4.12 4.31
N VAL A 7 -8.81 4.82 5.28
CA VAL A 7 -8.19 6.14 5.06
C VAL A 7 -7.02 6.03 4.07
N ILE A 8 -6.12 5.06 4.25
CA ILE A 8 -5.00 4.82 3.32
C ILE A 8 -5.52 4.46 1.92
N GLY A 9 -6.53 3.59 1.83
CA GLY A 9 -7.15 3.23 0.55
C GLY A 9 -7.76 4.44 -0.17
N LEU A 10 -8.46 5.31 0.54
CA LEU A 10 -9.02 6.55 -0.03
C LEU A 10 -7.93 7.49 -0.54
N ILE A 11 -6.82 7.62 0.19
CA ILE A 11 -5.67 8.45 -0.24
C ILE A 11 -5.06 7.89 -1.53
N VAL A 12 -4.82 6.57 -1.60
CA VAL A 12 -4.27 5.92 -2.81
C VAL A 12 -5.19 6.15 -4.00
N ILE A 13 -6.50 5.90 -3.85
CA ILE A 13 -7.48 6.11 -4.93
C ILE A 13 -7.50 7.57 -5.37
N GLY A 14 -7.51 8.52 -4.43
CA GLY A 14 -7.51 9.96 -4.74
C GLY A 14 -6.29 10.38 -5.55
N ILE A 15 -5.09 9.93 -5.17
CA ILE A 15 -3.84 10.22 -5.90
C ILE A 15 -3.84 9.54 -7.28
N SER A 16 -4.31 8.30 -7.37
CA SER A 16 -4.40 7.58 -8.66
C SER A 16 -5.38 8.26 -9.62
N VAL A 17 -6.55 8.68 -9.14
CA VAL A 17 -7.54 9.41 -9.96
C VAL A 17 -6.98 10.76 -10.40
N TYR A 18 -6.28 11.48 -9.51
CA TYR A 18 -5.60 12.72 -9.87
C TYR A 18 -4.57 12.51 -10.97
N GLY A 19 -3.68 11.52 -10.82
CA GLY A 19 -2.65 11.24 -11.81
C GLY A 19 -3.22 10.81 -13.17
N LEU A 20 -4.29 10.00 -13.16
CA LEU A 20 -4.95 9.55 -14.39
C LEU A 20 -5.66 10.70 -15.10
N THR A 21 -6.32 11.59 -14.35
CA THR A 21 -7.06 12.73 -14.91
C THR A 21 -6.12 13.80 -15.45
N THR A 22 -5.08 14.14 -14.68
CA THR A 22 -4.16 15.24 -14.98
C THR A 22 -3.03 14.80 -15.92
N LYS A 23 -2.88 13.48 -16.16
CA LYS A 23 -1.72 12.83 -16.82
C LYS A 23 -0.37 13.18 -16.19
N ASP A 24 -0.40 13.67 -14.96
CA ASP A 24 0.75 14.08 -14.18
C ASP A 24 1.01 13.01 -13.11
N TYR A 25 2.13 12.33 -13.24
CA TYR A 25 2.54 11.23 -12.37
C TYR A 25 3.53 11.66 -11.30
N THR A 26 3.75 12.96 -11.08
CA THR A 26 4.66 13.46 -10.04
C THR A 26 4.29 12.93 -8.65
N TYR A 27 3.01 12.67 -8.37
CA TYR A 27 2.54 12.10 -7.10
C TYR A 27 2.44 10.56 -7.11
N SER A 28 2.86 9.89 -8.18
CA SER A 28 2.79 8.42 -8.27
C SER A 28 3.64 7.74 -7.20
N ALA A 29 4.81 8.28 -6.88
CA ALA A 29 5.68 7.79 -5.80
C ALA A 29 4.97 7.80 -4.44
N PHE A 30 4.19 8.84 -4.15
CA PHE A 30 3.34 8.88 -2.95
C PHE A 30 2.26 7.79 -2.99
N SER A 31 1.60 7.58 -4.13
CA SER A 31 0.59 6.50 -4.26
C SER A 31 1.20 5.12 -3.99
N THR A 32 2.39 4.85 -4.53
CA THR A 32 3.12 3.59 -4.36
C THR A 32 3.53 3.39 -2.90
N LEU A 33 3.96 4.46 -2.23
CA LEU A 33 4.34 4.44 -0.82
C LEU A 33 3.14 4.13 0.09
N PHE A 34 2.00 4.80 -0.12
CA PHE A 34 0.76 4.49 0.60
C PHE A 34 0.23 3.08 0.29
N MET A 35 0.42 2.59 -0.94
CA MET A 35 0.07 1.22 -1.33
C MET A 35 0.95 0.18 -0.61
N GLY A 36 2.25 0.45 -0.44
CA GLY A 36 3.14 -0.38 0.38
C GLY A 36 2.66 -0.48 1.83
N PHE A 37 2.28 0.64 2.44
CA PHE A 37 1.68 0.63 3.79
C PHE A 37 0.35 -0.12 3.86
N PHE A 38 -0.49 -0.03 2.82
CA PHE A 38 -1.74 -0.77 2.75
C PHE A 38 -1.50 -2.28 2.76
N PHE A 39 -0.53 -2.77 1.98
CA PHE A 39 -0.11 -4.16 1.95
C PHE A 39 0.52 -4.62 3.26
N ALA A 40 1.32 -3.77 3.93
CA ALA A 40 1.90 -4.07 5.23
C ALA A 40 0.80 -4.27 6.30
N LEU A 41 -0.18 -3.38 6.33
CA LEU A 41 -1.35 -3.52 7.20
C LEU A 41 -2.17 -4.78 6.87
N PHE A 42 -2.20 -5.20 5.61
CA PHE A 42 -2.79 -6.48 5.19
C PHE A 42 -2.05 -7.69 5.73
N GLY A 43 -0.74 -7.73 5.57
CA GLY A 43 0.08 -8.82 6.11
C GLY A 43 -0.03 -8.93 7.64
N ILE A 44 0.05 -7.80 8.35
CA ILE A 44 -0.03 -7.77 9.81
C ILE A 44 -1.41 -8.23 10.31
N GLU A 45 -2.49 -7.79 9.67
CA GLU A 45 -3.84 -8.19 10.08
C GLU A 45 -4.09 -9.69 9.81
N GLU A 46 -3.60 -10.22 8.69
CA GLU A 46 -3.70 -11.64 8.34
C GLU A 46 -2.89 -12.54 9.31
N LEU A 47 -1.70 -12.07 9.73
CA LEU A 47 -0.87 -12.72 10.76
C LEU A 47 -1.54 -12.66 12.14
N ARG A 48 -2.08 -11.51 12.52
CA ARG A 48 -2.74 -11.31 13.81
C ARG A 48 -4.00 -12.15 13.96
N ASN A 49 -4.76 -12.32 12.88
CA ASN A 49 -6.00 -13.09 12.91
C ASN A 49 -5.76 -14.62 12.83
N ASN A 50 -4.51 -15.08 12.78
CA ASN A 50 -4.09 -16.50 12.72
C ASN A 50 -4.73 -17.33 11.59
N ARG A 51 -5.48 -16.72 10.65
CA ARG A 51 -6.25 -17.45 9.65
C ARG A 51 -5.35 -18.07 8.59
N LYS A 52 -4.32 -17.33 8.13
CA LYS A 52 -3.44 -17.76 7.03
C LYS A 52 -2.03 -17.16 7.15
N LYS A 53 -1.23 -17.71 8.06
CA LYS A 53 0.15 -17.23 8.32
C LYS A 53 1.00 -17.09 7.05
N GLY A 54 0.92 -18.05 6.12
CA GLY A 54 1.68 -18.01 4.86
C GLY A 54 1.32 -16.81 3.96
N LEU A 55 0.03 -16.47 3.85
CA LEU A 55 -0.39 -15.28 3.09
C LEU A 55 0.00 -13.99 3.80
N GLY A 56 -0.06 -13.95 5.13
CA GLY A 56 0.37 -12.78 5.89
C GLY A 56 1.85 -12.45 5.70
N TYR A 57 2.74 -13.46 5.70
CA TYR A 57 4.15 -13.27 5.36
C TYR A 57 4.36 -12.85 3.91
N PHE A 58 3.61 -13.43 2.96
CA PHE A 58 3.66 -13.02 1.56
C PHE A 58 3.27 -11.54 1.38
N PHE A 59 2.18 -11.10 2.00
CA PHE A 59 1.74 -9.70 1.96
C PHE A 59 2.77 -8.75 2.59
N LEU A 60 3.45 -9.17 3.66
CA LEU A 60 4.56 -8.41 4.26
C LEU A 60 5.77 -8.31 3.34
N ALA A 61 6.14 -9.41 2.66
CA ALA A 61 7.23 -9.40 1.69
C ALA A 61 6.92 -8.49 0.49
N VAL A 62 5.69 -8.56 -0.03
CA VAL A 62 5.21 -7.66 -1.08
C VAL A 62 5.22 -6.21 -0.61
N ALA A 63 4.77 -5.93 0.62
CA ALA A 63 4.80 -4.60 1.18
C ALA A 63 6.23 -4.03 1.26
N ALA A 64 7.18 -4.83 1.74
CA ALA A 64 8.59 -4.44 1.80
C ALA A 64 9.14 -4.13 0.40
N PHE A 65 8.84 -4.99 -0.59
CA PHE A 65 9.25 -4.76 -1.98
C PHE A 65 8.68 -3.44 -2.54
N ILE A 66 7.39 -3.18 -2.35
CA ILE A 66 6.73 -1.96 -2.81
C ILE A 66 7.32 -0.72 -2.12
N LEU A 67 7.62 -0.79 -0.82
CA LEU A 67 8.24 0.32 -0.08
C LEU A 67 9.67 0.61 -0.56
N ILE A 68 10.45 -0.42 -0.86
CA ILE A 68 11.78 -0.26 -1.46
C ILE A 68 11.67 0.38 -2.84
N MET A 69 10.77 -0.09 -3.69
CA MET A 69 10.52 0.50 -5.01
C MET A 69 10.05 1.95 -4.92
N ALA A 70 9.20 2.27 -3.95
CA ALA A 70 8.77 3.65 -3.70
C ALA A 70 9.95 4.55 -3.34
N LEU A 71 10.88 4.08 -2.50
CA LEU A 71 12.10 4.83 -2.15
C LEU A 71 13.02 5.07 -3.35
N PHE A 72 13.12 4.13 -4.28
CA PHE A 72 13.89 4.31 -5.53
C PHE A 72 13.18 5.19 -6.56
N SER A 73 11.88 5.39 -6.42
CA SER A 73 11.06 6.19 -7.34
C SER A 73 10.98 7.67 -6.97
N PHE A 74 11.44 8.05 -5.77
CA PHE A 74 11.67 9.44 -5.37
C PHE A 74 13.02 9.93 -5.89
#